data_AF-A0A1G2MPK4-F1
#
_entry.id   AF-A0A1G2MPK4-F1
#
_cell.length_a   1.000
_cell.length_b   1.000
_cell.length_c   1.000
_cell.angle_alpha   90.00
_cell.angle_beta   90.00
_cell.angle_gamma   90.00
#
_symmetry.space_group_name_H-M   'P 1'
#
loop_
_entity.id
_entity.type
_entity.pdbx_description
1 polymer ?
#
loop_
_entity_poly.entity_id
_entity_poly.type
_entity_poly.pdbx_seq_one_letter_code
_entity_poly.pdbx_strand_id
1 'polypeptide(L)'
;MTLVLIINAPAKHGLQNTERLAMNATLKQAGKLLELAQQKELTDKELQTAICSGIITDVFEAAKAGSLDTTKRDGIRALLGLPLITPPILKPTITPYTFAVNCRPLPEMIGAGKYDWTNSEITEERFPIKGIGSRQVESALFHFGRYISSEDAIKEMDKEGYRPAATEELLAFGEHNPQVQREFPIVELGSTARVSGDRRGLYLDKYDSKRKLNLHWFDCDWGGYCRFLAVRK
;
A
#
# COMPACT_ATOMS: atom_id res chain seq x y z
N MET A 1 -1.04 -3.46 -30.70
CA MET A 1 -0.60 -4.84 -30.97
C MET A 1 -1.06 -5.68 -29.78
N THR A 2 -2.11 -6.46 -29.94
CA THR A 2 -2.77 -7.19 -28.85
C THR A 2 -2.13 -8.57 -28.73
N LEU A 3 -1.42 -8.84 -27.62
CA LEU A 3 -0.90 -10.17 -27.33
C LEU A 3 -2.03 -11.03 -26.78
N VAL A 4 -2.51 -12.00 -27.56
CA VAL A 4 -3.48 -13.01 -27.11
C VAL A 4 -2.68 -14.20 -26.56
N LEU A 5 -2.69 -14.40 -25.24
CA LEU A 5 -2.19 -15.63 -24.62
C LEU A 5 -3.25 -16.73 -24.80
N ILE A 6 -3.05 -17.61 -25.78
CA ILE A 6 -3.85 -18.83 -25.94
C ILE A 6 -3.28 -19.88 -25.00
N ILE A 7 -3.93 -20.09 -23.85
CA ILE A 7 -3.59 -21.18 -22.94
C ILE A 7 -4.27 -22.45 -23.45
N ASN A 8 -3.61 -23.20 -24.32
CA ASN A 8 -4.06 -24.53 -24.72
C ASN A 8 -3.65 -25.54 -23.64
N ALA A 9 -4.58 -25.91 -22.76
CA ALA A 9 -4.39 -27.06 -21.88
C ALA A 9 -4.67 -28.36 -22.69
N PRO A 10 -3.75 -29.34 -22.75
CA PRO A 10 -4.04 -30.60 -23.41
C PRO A 10 -5.07 -31.40 -22.60
N ALA A 11 -6.14 -31.84 -23.26
CA ALA A 11 -7.13 -32.74 -22.69
C ALA A 11 -6.47 -34.10 -22.43
N LYS A 12 -6.23 -34.43 -21.15
CA LYS A 12 -5.93 -35.82 -20.76
C LYS A 12 -7.24 -36.56 -20.54
N HIS A 13 -7.47 -37.57 -21.37
CA HIS A 13 -8.54 -38.55 -21.24
C HIS A 13 -8.45 -39.26 -19.88
N GLY A 14 -9.58 -39.31 -19.17
CA GLY A 14 -9.84 -40.25 -18.08
C GLY A 14 -9.32 -39.83 -16.70
N LEU A 15 -10.19 -39.19 -15.90
CA LEU A 15 -10.42 -39.49 -14.48
C LEU A 15 -11.55 -38.59 -13.94
N GLN A 16 -12.39 -39.19 -13.11
CA GLN A 16 -13.71 -38.75 -12.69
C GLN A 16 -13.71 -37.50 -11.79
N ASN A 17 -14.79 -36.72 -11.90
CA ASN A 17 -15.38 -35.79 -10.94
C ASN A 17 -14.53 -35.46 -9.69
N THR A 18 -13.67 -34.47 -9.83
CA THR A 18 -13.39 -33.51 -8.77
C THR A 18 -13.65 -32.14 -9.37
N GLU A 19 -14.40 -31.29 -8.67
CA GLU A 19 -14.63 -29.90 -9.05
C GLU A 19 -13.27 -29.24 -9.29
N ARG A 20 -12.86 -29.16 -10.56
CA ARG A 20 -11.81 -28.25 -10.98
C ARG A 20 -12.39 -26.86 -10.80
N LEU A 21 -12.13 -26.25 -9.64
CA LEU A 21 -12.12 -24.80 -9.54
C LEU A 21 -11.11 -24.33 -10.59
N ALA A 22 -11.58 -23.96 -11.78
CA ALA A 22 -10.76 -23.30 -12.77
C ALA A 22 -10.38 -21.95 -12.17
N MET A 23 -9.24 -21.88 -11.50
CA MET A 23 -8.61 -20.61 -11.16
C MET A 23 -8.25 -19.94 -12.47
N ASN A 24 -9.14 -19.09 -12.97
CA ASN A 24 -8.82 -18.18 -14.06
C ASN A 24 -7.89 -17.13 -13.47
N ALA A 25 -6.59 -17.21 -13.78
CA ALA A 25 -5.70 -16.09 -13.56
C ALA A 25 -6.33 -14.89 -14.26
N THR A 26 -6.65 -13.84 -13.51
CA THR A 26 -7.18 -12.62 -14.11
C THR A 26 -6.13 -12.08 -15.07
N LEU A 27 -6.55 -11.42 -16.16
CA LEU A 27 -5.62 -10.70 -17.06
C LEU A 27 -4.67 -9.77 -16.28
N LYS A 28 -5.10 -9.29 -15.11
CA LYS A 28 -4.29 -8.49 -14.17
C LYS A 28 -3.16 -9.29 -13.51
N GLN A 29 -3.39 -10.53 -13.09
CA GLN A 29 -2.36 -11.38 -12.48
C GLN A 29 -1.31 -11.81 -13.51
N ALA A 30 -1.76 -12.21 -14.71
CA ALA A 30 -0.86 -12.53 -15.82
C ALA A 30 -0.06 -11.29 -16.26
N GLY A 31 -0.72 -10.13 -16.35
CA GLY A 31 -0.07 -8.85 -16.64
C GLY A 31 0.99 -8.48 -15.60
N LYS A 32 0.72 -8.71 -14.30
CA LYS A 32 1.69 -8.40 -13.24
C LYS A 32 2.93 -9.27 -13.31
N LEU A 33 2.79 -10.56 -13.63
CA LEU A 33 3.93 -11.45 -13.80
C LEU A 33 4.83 -10.99 -14.96
N LEU A 34 4.23 -10.59 -16.09
CA LEU A 34 4.97 -10.06 -17.24
C LEU A 34 5.66 -8.73 -16.92
N GLU A 35 4.97 -7.82 -16.21
CA GLU A 35 5.56 -6.55 -15.75
C GLU A 35 6.79 -6.80 -14.86
N LEU A 36 6.69 -7.75 -13.93
CA LEU A 36 7.80 -8.12 -13.05
C LEU A 36 8.96 -8.76 -13.84
N ALA A 37 8.67 -9.62 -14.82
CA ALA A 37 9.68 -10.22 -15.69
C ALA A 37 10.43 -9.14 -16.49
N GLN A 38 9.70 -8.16 -17.02
CA GLN A 38 10.26 -7.03 -17.74
C GLN A 38 11.12 -6.12 -16.85
N GLN A 39 10.67 -5.81 -15.63
CA GLN A 39 11.44 -5.03 -14.64
C GLN A 39 12.75 -5.70 -14.21
N LYS A 40 12.86 -7.01 -14.39
CA LYS A 40 14.04 -7.81 -14.08
C LYS A 40 14.82 -8.22 -15.33
N GLU A 41 14.44 -7.68 -16.48
CA GLU A 41 15.10 -7.89 -17.76
C GLU A 41 15.24 -9.38 -18.12
N LEU A 42 14.29 -10.22 -17.69
CA LEU A 42 14.29 -11.63 -18.06
C LEU A 42 14.07 -11.75 -19.56
N THR A 43 14.88 -12.58 -20.20
CA THR A 43 14.62 -13.04 -21.56
C THR A 43 13.42 -13.99 -21.58
N ASP A 44 12.77 -14.12 -22.75
CA ASP A 44 11.67 -15.07 -22.95
C ASP A 44 12.08 -16.51 -22.57
N LYS A 45 13.35 -16.87 -22.81
CA LYS A 45 13.88 -18.20 -22.47
C LYS A 45 14.04 -18.41 -20.97
N GLU A 46 14.50 -17.41 -20.23
CA GLU A 46 14.62 -17.46 -18.77
C GLU A 46 13.24 -17.51 -18.11
N LEU A 47 12.29 -16.71 -18.62
CA LEU A 47 10.91 -16.74 -18.17
C LEU A 47 10.26 -18.11 -18.43
N GLN A 48 10.42 -18.66 -19.63
CA GLN A 48 9.93 -19.99 -19.98
C GLN A 48 10.55 -21.08 -19.08
N THR A 49 11.85 -20.99 -18.82
CA THR A 49 12.55 -21.95 -17.96
C THR A 49 12.07 -21.87 -16.51
N ALA A 50 11.91 -20.66 -15.97
CA ALA A 50 11.37 -20.47 -14.63
C ALA A 50 9.95 -21.05 -14.49
N ILE A 51 9.09 -20.83 -15.47
CA ILE A 51 7.72 -21.35 -15.46
C ILE A 51 7.68 -22.88 -15.62
N CYS A 52 8.51 -23.45 -16.51
CA CYS A 52 8.44 -24.88 -16.86
C CYS A 52 9.34 -25.81 -16.02
N SER A 53 10.26 -25.28 -15.21
CA SER A 53 11.23 -26.08 -14.43
C SER A 53 10.65 -26.74 -13.18
N GLY A 54 9.39 -26.46 -12.82
CA GLY A 54 8.77 -26.95 -11.58
C GLY A 54 9.11 -26.11 -10.34
N ILE A 55 10.11 -25.23 -10.41
CA ILE A 55 10.52 -24.37 -9.28
C ILE A 55 9.37 -23.50 -8.75
N ILE A 56 8.49 -23.01 -9.64
CA ILE A 56 7.31 -22.22 -9.26
C ILE A 56 6.27 -23.10 -8.54
N THR A 57 6.15 -24.37 -8.92
CA THR A 57 5.28 -25.33 -8.24
C THR A 57 5.74 -25.53 -6.80
N ASP A 58 7.02 -25.77 -6.58
CA ASP A 58 7.59 -25.98 -5.25
C ASP A 58 7.41 -24.74 -4.35
N VAL A 59 7.55 -23.54 -4.93
CA VAL A 59 7.27 -22.27 -4.23
C VAL A 59 5.81 -22.18 -3.79
N PHE A 60 4.87 -22.58 -4.64
CA PHE A 60 3.45 -22.60 -4.29
C PHE A 60 3.11 -23.67 -3.24
N GLU A 61 3.73 -24.84 -3.32
CA GLU A 61 3.57 -25.89 -2.31
C GLU A 61 4.10 -25.44 -0.96
N ALA A 62 5.29 -24.84 -0.90
CA ALA A 62 5.87 -24.31 0.32
C ALA A 62 5.03 -23.18 0.93
N ALA A 63 4.47 -22.30 0.09
CA ALA A 63 3.53 -21.26 0.53
C ALA A 63 2.24 -21.84 1.10
N LYS A 64 1.64 -22.83 0.43
CA LYS A 64 0.42 -23.51 0.88
C LYS A 64 0.64 -24.31 2.17
N ALA A 65 1.80 -24.93 2.31
CA ALA A 65 2.20 -25.66 3.51
C ALA A 65 2.59 -24.74 4.69
N GLY A 66 2.62 -23.42 4.50
CA GLY A 66 3.06 -22.45 5.50
C GLY A 66 4.56 -22.50 5.81
N SER A 67 5.32 -23.29 5.05
CA SER A 67 6.78 -23.39 5.16
C SER A 67 7.49 -22.18 4.58
N LEU A 68 6.83 -21.49 3.63
CA LEU A 68 7.24 -20.19 3.12
C LEU A 68 6.33 -19.10 3.71
N ASP A 69 6.91 -18.20 4.51
CA ASP A 69 6.19 -17.03 5.00
C ASP A 69 6.05 -16.01 3.85
N THR A 70 4.93 -16.08 3.14
CA THR A 70 4.62 -15.19 2.00
C THR A 70 4.39 -13.74 2.43
N THR A 71 4.30 -13.47 3.74
CA THR A 71 4.24 -12.11 4.28
C THR A 71 5.64 -11.51 4.52
N LYS A 72 6.70 -12.32 4.49
CA LYS A 72 8.09 -11.91 4.74
C LYS A 72 9.01 -12.21 3.57
N ARG A 73 9.18 -11.20 2.72
CA ARG A 73 10.02 -11.29 1.51
C ARG A 73 11.50 -11.57 1.81
N ASP A 74 12.02 -11.14 2.97
CA ASP A 74 13.42 -11.37 3.35
C ASP A 74 13.74 -12.85 3.64
N GLY A 75 12.78 -13.62 4.18
CA GLY A 75 12.96 -15.06 4.39
C GLY A 75 13.13 -15.82 3.07
N ILE A 76 12.34 -15.45 2.06
CA ILE A 76 12.43 -15.99 0.70
C ILE A 76 13.79 -15.63 0.08
N ARG A 77 14.25 -14.39 0.26
CA ARG A 77 15.52 -13.93 -0.32
C ARG A 77 16.72 -14.62 0.29
N ALA A 78 16.72 -14.80 1.62
CA ALA A 78 17.74 -15.57 2.32
C ALA A 78 17.80 -17.01 1.80
N LEU A 79 16.65 -17.67 1.63
CA LEU A 79 16.57 -19.03 1.08
C LEU A 79 17.13 -19.10 -0.36
N LEU A 80 16.88 -18.08 -1.18
CA LEU A 80 17.32 -18.02 -2.57
C LEU A 80 18.75 -17.46 -2.73
N GLY A 81 19.48 -17.20 -1.64
CA GLY A 81 20.82 -16.60 -1.69
C GLY A 81 20.85 -15.19 -2.27
N LEU A 82 19.71 -14.50 -2.27
CA LEU A 82 19.59 -13.13 -2.72
C LEU A 82 19.92 -12.17 -1.58
N PRO A 83 20.54 -11.01 -1.86
CA PRO A 83 20.80 -10.01 -0.82
C PRO A 83 19.48 -9.61 -0.16
N LEU A 84 19.41 -9.54 1.17
CA LEU A 84 18.20 -9.10 1.88
C LEU A 84 17.69 -7.77 1.31
N ILE A 85 16.37 -7.58 1.24
CA ILE A 85 15.82 -6.28 0.83
C ILE A 85 16.06 -5.26 1.93
N THR A 86 16.01 -5.70 3.19
CA THR A 86 16.32 -4.84 4.33
C THR A 86 17.73 -4.27 4.18
N PRO A 87 17.87 -2.94 3.94
CA PRO A 87 19.11 -2.25 4.26
C PRO A 87 19.31 -2.36 5.79
N PRO A 88 20.49 -2.01 6.35
CA PRO A 88 20.58 -1.78 7.80
C PRO A 88 19.38 -0.94 8.21
N ILE A 89 18.67 -1.29 9.29
CA ILE A 89 17.48 -0.58 9.77
C ILE A 89 17.83 0.91 9.82
N LEU A 90 17.50 1.63 8.75
CA LEU A 90 17.60 3.07 8.74
C LEU A 90 16.46 3.44 9.67
N LYS A 91 16.83 3.93 10.86
CA LYS A 91 15.86 4.56 11.74
C LYS A 91 15.02 5.49 10.88
N PRO A 92 13.69 5.44 10.97
CA PRO A 92 12.86 6.32 10.18
C PRO A 92 13.33 7.75 10.40
N THR A 93 13.39 8.53 9.33
CA THR A 93 13.53 9.97 9.50
C THR A 93 12.20 10.47 10.05
N ILE A 94 12.22 10.99 11.27
CA ILE A 94 11.04 11.50 11.97
C ILE A 94 11.14 13.03 11.96
N THR A 95 10.25 13.67 11.20
CA THR A 95 10.17 15.13 11.15
C THR A 95 8.99 15.60 12.02
N PRO A 96 9.22 16.28 13.15
CA PRO A 96 8.15 16.70 14.05
C PRO A 96 7.33 17.85 13.46
N TYR A 97 6.03 17.87 13.78
CA TYR A 97 5.10 18.95 13.47
C TYR A 97 4.18 19.20 14.67
N THR A 98 3.67 20.43 14.76
CA THR A 98 2.65 20.79 15.74
C THR A 98 1.65 21.70 15.06
N PHE A 99 0.37 21.36 15.16
CA PHE A 99 -0.71 22.11 14.53
C PHE A 99 -2.03 21.91 15.28
N ALA A 100 -2.98 22.80 15.01
CA ALA A 100 -4.31 22.74 15.61
C ALA A 100 -5.21 21.84 14.77
N VAL A 101 -5.91 20.92 15.43
CA VAL A 101 -6.99 20.15 14.83
C VAL A 101 -8.30 20.72 15.32
N ASN A 102 -9.00 21.45 14.44
CA ASN A 102 -10.35 21.93 14.69
C ASN A 102 -11.36 20.97 14.07
N CYS A 103 -11.96 20.10 14.90
CA CYS A 103 -12.90 19.08 14.45
C CYS A 103 -14.24 19.72 14.09
N ARG A 104 -14.62 19.54 12.83
CA ARG A 104 -15.84 20.06 12.19
C ARG A 104 -16.34 19.01 11.19
N PRO A 105 -17.55 19.13 10.64
CA PRO A 105 -18.05 18.18 9.64
C PRO A 105 -17.06 17.95 8.50
N LEU A 106 -17.02 16.73 7.96
CA LEU A 106 -16.00 16.32 6.98
C LEU A 106 -15.94 17.26 5.77
N PRO A 107 -17.06 17.71 5.16
CA PRO A 107 -17.01 18.64 4.03
C PRO A 107 -16.34 19.97 4.37
N GLU A 108 -16.52 20.47 5.59
CA GLU A 108 -15.88 21.73 6.03
C GLU A 108 -14.37 21.56 6.21
N MET A 109 -13.92 20.43 6.77
CA MET A 109 -12.49 20.12 6.89
C MET A 109 -11.83 19.95 5.50
N ILE A 110 -12.52 19.29 4.58
CA ILE A 110 -12.07 19.15 3.18
C ILE A 110 -11.99 20.54 2.52
N GLY A 111 -13.01 21.38 2.70
CA GLY A 111 -13.05 22.74 2.16
C GLY A 111 -11.93 23.63 2.70
N ALA A 112 -11.63 23.52 4.00
CA ALA A 112 -10.53 24.25 4.64
C ALA A 112 -9.15 23.88 4.07
N GLY A 113 -8.97 22.62 3.65
CA GLY A 113 -7.74 22.13 3.02
C GLY A 113 -7.43 22.74 1.64
N LYS A 114 -8.43 23.33 0.96
CA LYS A 114 -8.32 23.94 -0.38
C LYS A 114 -7.64 23.02 -1.40
N TYR A 115 -8.10 21.76 -1.45
CA TYR A 115 -7.62 20.79 -2.44
C TYR A 115 -8.19 21.10 -3.82
N ASP A 116 -7.39 20.89 -4.87
CA ASP A 116 -7.83 21.06 -6.26
C ASP A 116 -8.70 19.90 -6.74
N TRP A 117 -8.57 18.74 -6.08
CA TRP A 117 -9.40 17.58 -6.32
C TRP A 117 -9.51 16.71 -5.07
N THR A 118 -10.71 16.19 -4.83
CA THR A 118 -11.02 15.28 -3.73
C THR A 118 -11.71 14.05 -4.30
N ASN A 119 -11.31 12.87 -3.84
CA ASN A 119 -11.96 11.62 -4.23
C ASN A 119 -13.39 11.58 -3.69
N SER A 120 -14.37 11.31 -4.56
CA SER A 120 -15.80 11.29 -4.22
C SER A 120 -16.21 10.19 -3.24
N GLU A 121 -15.38 9.16 -3.07
CA GLU A 121 -15.60 8.09 -2.08
C GLU A 121 -15.15 8.50 -0.67
N ILE A 122 -14.70 9.74 -0.47
CA ILE A 122 -14.39 10.29 0.86
C ILE A 122 -15.65 10.95 1.40
N THR A 123 -16.49 10.15 2.04
CA THR A 123 -17.78 10.56 2.62
C THR A 123 -17.78 10.41 4.14
N GLU A 124 -18.70 11.10 4.83
CA GLU A 124 -18.84 11.02 6.30
C GLU A 124 -19.16 9.61 6.79
N GLU A 125 -19.90 8.84 6.00
CA GLU A 125 -20.24 7.45 6.30
C GLU A 125 -19.00 6.55 6.31
N ARG A 126 -18.03 6.83 5.44
CA ARG A 126 -16.81 6.03 5.27
C ARG A 126 -15.68 6.52 6.17
N PHE A 127 -15.55 7.82 6.33
CA PHE A 127 -14.50 8.47 7.10
C PHE A 127 -15.09 9.50 8.08
N PRO A 128 -15.81 9.03 9.12
CA PRO A 128 -16.43 9.92 10.08
C PRO A 128 -15.39 10.66 10.90
N ILE A 129 -15.62 11.94 11.13
CA ILE A 129 -14.85 12.75 12.08
C ILE A 129 -15.30 12.36 13.49
N LYS A 130 -14.36 11.89 14.32
CA LYS A 130 -14.66 11.36 15.66
C LYS A 130 -14.34 12.37 16.78
N GLY A 131 -13.37 13.26 16.54
CA GLY A 131 -13.00 14.30 17.49
C GLY A 131 -14.08 15.38 17.68
N ILE A 132 -13.98 16.10 18.79
CA ILE A 132 -14.85 17.24 19.13
C ILE A 132 -13.96 18.44 19.49
N GLY A 133 -14.32 19.61 18.97
CA GLY A 133 -13.67 20.88 19.29
C GLY A 133 -12.26 21.01 18.71
N SER A 134 -11.51 21.96 19.27
CA SER A 134 -10.14 22.28 18.84
C SER A 134 -9.11 21.75 19.82
N ARG A 135 -8.05 21.11 19.32
CA ARG A 135 -6.92 20.65 20.12
C ARG A 135 -5.59 20.86 19.39
N GLN A 136 -4.53 21.17 20.13
CA GLN A 136 -3.17 21.09 19.60
C GLN A 136 -2.73 19.63 19.55
N VAL A 137 -2.07 19.23 18.47
CA VAL A 137 -1.57 17.87 18.28
C VAL A 137 -0.06 17.90 18.04
N GLU A 138 0.68 17.14 18.85
CA GLU A 138 2.07 16.79 18.59
C GLU A 138 2.11 15.62 17.61
N SER A 139 2.70 15.84 16.44
CA SER A 139 2.75 14.83 15.38
C SER A 139 4.14 14.73 14.78
N ALA A 140 4.34 13.74 13.92
CA ALA A 140 5.51 13.66 13.08
C ALA A 140 5.19 13.01 11.74
N LEU A 141 6.00 13.33 10.73
CA LEU A 141 6.07 12.60 9.48
C LEU A 141 7.17 11.55 9.57
N PHE A 142 6.80 10.29 9.41
CA PHE A 142 7.71 9.16 9.33
C PHE A 142 8.10 8.90 7.88
N HIS A 143 9.40 8.86 7.61
CA HIS A 143 9.94 8.46 6.31
C HIS A 143 10.86 7.25 6.46
N PHE A 144 10.44 6.11 5.90
CA PHE A 144 11.16 4.84 6.03
C PHE A 144 12.20 4.59 4.93
N GLY A 145 12.19 5.37 3.85
CA GLY A 145 13.14 5.22 2.74
C GLY A 145 13.03 3.91 1.95
N ARG A 146 11.99 3.09 2.18
CA ARG A 146 11.77 1.79 1.53
C ARG A 146 10.29 1.51 1.34
N TYR A 147 9.99 0.51 0.50
CA TYR A 147 8.63 -0.04 0.45
C TYR A 147 8.25 -0.63 1.81
N ILE A 148 7.04 -0.34 2.26
CA ILE A 148 6.54 -0.77 3.57
C ILE A 148 5.02 -1.00 3.52
N SER A 149 4.56 -2.06 4.18
CA SER A 149 3.14 -2.33 4.38
C SER A 149 2.54 -1.34 5.39
N SER A 150 1.22 -1.16 5.37
CA SER A 150 0.54 -0.32 6.36
C SER A 150 0.74 -0.85 7.78
N GLU A 151 0.64 -2.16 7.98
CA GLU A 151 0.81 -2.81 9.28
C GLU A 151 2.21 -2.63 9.85
N ASP A 152 3.26 -2.75 9.02
CA ASP A 152 4.63 -2.58 9.51
C ASP A 152 4.94 -1.10 9.75
N ALA A 153 4.42 -0.18 8.93
CA ALA A 153 4.54 1.25 9.19
C ALA A 153 3.92 1.63 10.56
N ILE A 154 2.74 1.09 10.87
CA ILE A 154 2.09 1.29 12.18
C ILE A 154 2.95 0.73 13.31
N LYS A 155 3.50 -0.49 13.18
CA LYS A 155 4.38 -1.07 14.21
C LYS A 155 5.65 -0.24 14.43
N GLU A 156 6.26 0.30 13.37
CA GLU A 156 7.44 1.13 13.50
C GLU A 156 7.12 2.48 14.17
N MET A 157 5.97 3.09 13.88
CA MET A 157 5.50 4.29 14.62
C MET A 157 5.28 3.99 16.11
N ASP A 158 4.70 2.83 16.40
CA ASP A 158 4.36 2.40 17.76
C ASP A 158 5.61 2.30 18.65
N LYS A 159 6.71 1.76 18.10
CA LYS A 159 8.02 1.65 18.76
C LYS A 159 8.59 3.02 19.15
N GLU A 160 8.28 4.06 18.41
CA GLU A 160 8.74 5.43 18.65
C GLU A 160 7.75 6.22 19.53
N GLY A 161 6.68 5.59 20.04
CA GLY A 161 5.70 6.23 20.91
C GLY A 161 4.61 7.01 20.17
N TYR A 162 4.38 6.71 18.89
CA TYR A 162 3.35 7.33 18.06
C TYR A 162 2.25 6.34 17.72
N ARG A 163 1.04 6.86 17.46
CA ARG A 163 -0.05 6.16 16.79
C ARG A 163 -0.21 6.72 15.38
N PRO A 164 -0.77 5.98 14.42
CA PRO A 164 -1.13 6.57 13.13
C PRO A 164 -2.13 7.72 13.35
N ALA A 165 -2.00 8.77 12.54
CA ALA A 165 -2.95 9.87 12.53
C ALA A 165 -4.33 9.38 12.08
N ALA A 166 -5.38 10.06 12.54
CA ALA A 166 -6.76 9.86 12.11
C ALA A 166 -7.15 10.81 10.96
N THR A 167 -8.34 10.62 10.39
CA THR A 167 -8.90 11.44 9.31
C THR A 167 -8.81 12.94 9.60
N GLU A 168 -9.30 13.39 10.75
CA GLU A 168 -9.30 14.79 11.16
C GLU A 168 -7.89 15.39 11.24
N GLU A 169 -6.90 14.58 11.63
CA GLU A 169 -5.52 14.99 11.80
C GLU A 169 -4.83 15.15 10.45
N LEU A 170 -5.10 14.26 9.49
CA LEU A 170 -4.61 14.41 8.11
C LEU A 170 -5.21 15.64 7.44
N LEU A 171 -6.52 15.87 7.58
CA LEU A 171 -7.18 17.02 6.97
C LEU A 171 -6.66 18.33 7.55
N ALA A 172 -6.52 18.42 8.87
CA ALA A 172 -5.91 19.57 9.53
C ALA A 172 -4.43 19.73 9.13
N PHE A 173 -3.68 18.65 8.97
CA PHE A 173 -2.30 18.73 8.47
C PHE A 173 -2.25 19.36 7.07
N GLY A 174 -3.13 18.93 6.16
CA GLY A 174 -3.23 19.49 4.81
C GLY A 174 -3.66 20.96 4.79
N GLU A 175 -4.53 21.39 5.71
CA GLU A 175 -4.90 22.79 5.89
C GLU A 175 -3.69 23.65 6.31
N HIS A 176 -2.90 23.19 7.28
CA HIS A 176 -1.80 23.98 7.87
C HIS A 176 -0.50 23.89 7.06
N ASN A 177 -0.24 22.77 6.38
CA ASN A 177 1.03 22.47 5.73
C ASN A 177 0.86 22.21 4.21
N PRO A 178 0.24 23.13 3.45
CA PRO A 178 -0.08 22.89 2.05
C PRO A 178 1.17 22.74 1.16
N GLN A 179 2.31 23.30 1.58
CA GLN A 179 3.57 23.16 0.85
C GLN A 179 4.22 21.79 1.07
N VAL A 180 4.13 21.25 2.29
CA VAL A 180 4.67 19.92 2.60
C VAL A 180 3.97 18.84 1.79
N GLN A 181 2.64 18.93 1.63
CA GLN A 181 1.89 18.05 0.73
C GLN A 181 2.39 18.08 -0.72
N ARG A 182 3.00 19.18 -1.19
CA ARG A 182 3.50 19.29 -2.57
C ARG A 182 4.85 18.61 -2.78
N GLU A 183 5.55 18.25 -1.71
CA GLU A 183 6.87 17.63 -1.78
C GLU A 183 6.77 16.12 -1.94
N PHE A 184 5.83 15.49 -1.25
CA PHE A 184 5.65 14.04 -1.23
C PHE A 184 4.24 13.65 -0.78
N PRO A 185 3.78 12.43 -1.10
CA PRO A 185 2.54 11.91 -0.55
C PRO A 185 2.63 11.73 0.97
N ILE A 186 1.55 12.09 1.66
CA ILE A 186 1.40 11.98 3.11
C ILE A 186 0.23 11.06 3.42
N VAL A 187 0.55 9.92 4.01
CA VAL A 187 -0.37 8.82 4.24
C VAL A 187 -0.92 8.87 5.67
N GLU A 188 -2.22 8.63 5.80
CA GLU A 188 -2.95 8.43 7.05
C GLU A 188 -3.36 6.97 7.16
N LEU A 189 -3.08 6.36 8.31
CA LEU A 189 -3.26 4.91 8.55
C LEU A 189 -4.17 4.60 9.75
N GLY A 190 -4.72 5.60 10.43
CA GLY A 190 -5.57 5.43 11.61
C GLY A 190 -7.04 5.17 11.28
N SER A 191 -7.43 5.43 10.03
CA SER A 191 -8.77 5.26 9.48
C SER A 191 -8.70 4.47 8.16
N THR A 192 -9.65 3.56 7.99
CA THR A 192 -9.82 2.85 6.71
C THR A 192 -11.30 2.68 6.39
N ALA A 193 -11.63 2.60 5.11
CA ALA A 193 -12.96 2.26 4.64
C ALA A 193 -12.92 1.22 3.53
N ARG A 194 -14.00 0.45 3.38
CA ARG A 194 -14.17 -0.45 2.23
C ARG A 194 -14.76 0.29 1.05
N VAL A 195 -14.01 0.38 -0.04
CA VAL A 195 -14.45 0.97 -1.32
C VAL A 195 -14.33 -0.08 -2.40
N SER A 196 -15.46 -0.43 -3.03
CA SER A 196 -15.55 -1.48 -4.06
C SER A 196 -14.96 -2.83 -3.62
N GLY A 197 -15.11 -3.17 -2.34
CA GLY A 197 -14.62 -4.43 -1.74
C GLY A 197 -13.21 -4.35 -1.15
N ASP A 198 -12.43 -3.32 -1.49
CA ASP A 198 -11.05 -3.16 -1.03
C ASP A 198 -10.94 -2.25 0.18
N ARG A 199 -10.01 -2.54 1.11
CA ARG A 199 -9.67 -1.62 2.20
C ARG A 199 -8.81 -0.47 1.67
N ARG A 200 -9.26 0.77 1.89
CA ARG A 200 -8.57 1.99 1.47
C ARG A 200 -8.22 2.88 2.66
N GLY A 201 -7.03 3.48 2.61
CA GLY A 201 -6.58 4.55 3.52
C GLY A 201 -6.51 5.89 2.81
N LEU A 202 -6.58 6.98 3.56
CA LEU A 202 -6.46 8.33 3.01
C LEU A 202 -5.00 8.69 2.80
N TYR A 203 -4.76 9.49 1.78
CA TYR A 203 -3.49 10.18 1.64
C TYR A 203 -3.68 11.52 0.95
N LEU A 204 -2.77 12.43 1.28
CA LEU A 204 -2.58 13.69 0.59
C LEU A 204 -1.51 13.49 -0.47
N ASP A 205 -1.75 13.95 -1.69
CA ASP A 205 -0.76 13.92 -2.76
C ASP A 205 -0.81 15.14 -3.65
N LYS A 206 0.08 15.11 -4.64
CA LYS A 206 0.20 16.10 -5.69
C LYS A 206 0.19 15.38 -7.03
N TYR A 207 -0.54 15.95 -7.97
CA TYR A 207 -0.43 15.58 -9.37
C TYR A 207 -0.20 16.85 -10.19
N ASP A 208 0.99 16.97 -10.77
CA ASP A 208 1.46 18.22 -11.37
C ASP A 208 1.29 19.39 -10.37
N SER A 209 0.72 20.54 -10.71
CA SER A 209 0.55 21.67 -9.78
C SER A 209 -0.57 21.48 -8.74
N LYS A 210 -1.37 20.42 -8.87
CA LYS A 210 -2.63 20.23 -8.13
C LYS A 210 -2.44 19.42 -6.86
N ARG A 211 -2.98 19.91 -5.75
CA ARG A 211 -3.09 19.21 -4.46
C ARG A 211 -4.35 18.36 -4.44
N LYS A 212 -4.19 17.12 -3.98
CA LYS A 212 -5.24 16.11 -3.99
C LYS A 212 -5.43 15.48 -2.61
N LEU A 213 -6.68 15.13 -2.32
CA LEU A 213 -7.06 14.26 -1.22
C LEU A 213 -7.64 12.98 -1.82
N ASN A 214 -6.98 11.85 -1.60
CA ASN A 214 -7.24 10.62 -2.36
C ASN A 214 -7.17 9.36 -1.50
N LEU A 215 -7.47 8.21 -2.12
CA LEU A 215 -7.53 6.89 -1.50
C LEU A 215 -6.54 5.93 -2.17
N HIS A 216 -5.85 5.12 -1.38
CA HIS A 216 -4.99 4.04 -1.87
C HIS A 216 -5.35 2.71 -1.19
N TRP A 217 -5.04 1.58 -1.84
CA TRP A 217 -5.12 0.26 -1.21
C TRP A 217 -4.26 0.19 0.05
N PHE A 218 -4.90 -0.12 1.18
CA PHE A 218 -4.21 -0.29 2.46
C PHE A 218 -3.40 -1.59 2.49
N ASP A 219 -3.88 -2.62 1.79
CA ASP A 219 -3.28 -3.96 1.74
C ASP A 219 -2.11 -4.07 0.74
N CYS A 220 -1.68 -2.94 0.16
CA CYS A 220 -0.52 -2.85 -0.73
C CYS A 220 0.63 -2.12 -0.04
N ASP A 221 1.85 -2.40 -0.49
CA ASP A 221 3.01 -1.66 -0.03
C ASP A 221 2.98 -0.21 -0.55
N TRP A 222 3.36 0.70 0.33
CA TRP A 222 3.58 2.10 0.01
C TRP A 222 4.99 2.31 -0.53
N GLY A 223 5.15 3.19 -1.52
CA GLY A 223 6.46 3.51 -2.07
C GLY A 223 7.39 4.18 -1.04
N GLY A 224 8.70 3.96 -1.18
CA GLY A 224 9.70 4.54 -0.26
C GLY A 224 9.82 6.07 -0.27
N TYR A 225 9.06 6.75 -1.13
CA TYR A 225 8.92 8.21 -1.17
C TYR A 225 7.73 8.72 -0.36
N CYS A 226 6.86 7.85 0.16
CA CYS A 226 5.74 8.25 1.01
C CYS A 226 6.23 8.68 2.40
N ARG A 227 5.55 9.67 2.97
CA ARG A 227 5.63 10.03 4.39
C ARG A 227 4.36 9.60 5.06
N PHE A 228 4.43 9.25 6.33
CA PHE A 228 3.28 8.78 7.09
C PHE A 228 3.05 9.71 8.27
N LEU A 229 1.85 10.25 8.37
CA LEU A 229 1.48 11.13 9.47
C LEU A 229 1.14 10.28 10.70
N ALA A 230 1.85 10.56 11.79
CA ALA A 230 1.64 9.89 13.07
C ALA A 230 1.50 10.94 14.17
N VAL A 231 0.71 10.63 15.20
CA VAL A 231 0.45 11.50 16.34
C VAL A 231 1.01 10.87 17.59
N ARG A 232 1.61 11.69 18.46
CA ARG A 232 2.21 11.21 19.70
C ARG A 232 1.14 10.63 20.64
N LYS A 233 1.46 9.52 21.31
CA LYS A 233 0.57 8.86 22.29
C LYS A 233 0.44 9.65 23.58
#